data_AF-A0AAN1SIT9-F1
#
_entry.id   AF-A0AAN1SIT9-F1
#
_cell.length_a   1.000
_cell.length_b   1.000
_cell.length_c   1.000
_cell.angle_alpha   90.00
_cell.angle_beta   90.00
_cell.angle_gamma   90.00
#
_symmetry.space_group_name_H-M   'P 1'
#
loop_
_entity.id
_entity.type
_entity.pdbx_description
1 polymer ?
#
loop_
_entity_poly.entity_id
_entity_poly.type
_entity_poly.pdbx_seq_one_letter_code
_entity_poly.pdbx_strand_id
1 'polypeptide(L)'
;MEFSSKQEEKHYYQHIASEQEFLEWYKNQEPPMYQKPSVTVDMVLLCYNKSTDQIKVLLIQRRGNPYRNSWALPGGFISPNESTGDSVIRETKEETGVTISEKNIEQLHTFSTPDRDPRGWVITVSYLAFIGEAILSAGDDANQARWFSLERKNNRLHLTSGDTKIILDLKTQASLGEDTLAFDHSQIIIKAFNRIVNKMNHEPQVLQVLGDTFTITEARKVFAKFLGVDYHAIDHSNFKKSLIGFLKEVGERPASIGRPSKLYQLKENFREK
;
A
#
# COMPACT_ATOMS: atom_id res chain seq x y z
N MET A 1 -26.10 -42.80 10.91
CA MET A 1 -27.34 -42.22 10.36
C MET A 1 -27.28 -42.46 8.86
N GLU A 2 -28.32 -43.01 8.25
CA GLU A 2 -28.37 -43.24 6.79
C GLU A 2 -29.29 -42.19 6.17
N PHE A 3 -28.82 -41.52 5.12
CA PHE A 3 -29.57 -40.52 4.36
C PHE A 3 -29.95 -41.08 2.99
N SER A 4 -31.14 -40.74 2.49
CA SER A 4 -31.64 -41.21 1.19
C SER A 4 -30.98 -40.51 -0.01
N SER A 5 -30.30 -39.38 0.20
CA SER A 5 -29.53 -38.68 -0.83
C SER A 5 -28.47 -37.72 -0.25
N LYS A 6 -27.49 -37.33 -1.07
CA LYS A 6 -26.51 -36.26 -0.73
C LYS A 6 -27.17 -34.92 -0.42
N GLN A 7 -28.33 -34.63 -1.02
CA GLN A 7 -29.08 -33.39 -0.78
C GLN A 7 -29.76 -33.42 0.59
N GLU A 8 -30.33 -34.57 0.98
CA GLU A 8 -30.93 -34.76 2.30
C GLU A 8 -29.87 -34.75 3.41
N GLU A 9 -28.74 -35.43 3.20
CA GLU A 9 -27.59 -35.40 4.11
C GLU A 9 -27.12 -33.96 4.32
N LYS A 10 -26.89 -33.20 3.23
CA LYS A 10 -26.50 -31.80 3.30
C LYS A 10 -27.53 -30.94 4.02
N HIS A 11 -28.83 -31.14 3.76
CA HIS A 11 -29.89 -30.39 4.42
C HIS A 11 -29.93 -30.66 5.93
N TYR A 12 -29.78 -31.92 6.35
CA TYR A 12 -29.73 -32.29 7.76
C TYR A 12 -28.59 -31.59 8.49
N TYR A 13 -27.35 -31.70 7.98
CA TYR A 13 -26.20 -31.07 8.62
C TYR A 13 -26.26 -29.54 8.59
N GLN A 14 -26.88 -28.92 7.57
CA GLN A 14 -26.98 -27.47 7.48
C GLN A 14 -28.08 -26.85 8.35
N HIS A 15 -29.14 -27.58 8.67
CA HIS A 15 -30.35 -27.00 9.26
C HIS A 15 -30.87 -27.71 10.52
N ILE A 16 -30.40 -28.93 10.82
CA ILE A 16 -30.92 -29.75 11.91
C ILE A 16 -29.82 -30.15 12.90
N ALA A 17 -28.64 -30.55 12.42
CA ALA A 17 -27.51 -30.91 13.26
C ALA A 17 -27.01 -29.73 14.11
N SER A 18 -26.31 -30.03 15.20
CA SER A 18 -25.59 -28.99 15.95
C SER A 18 -24.49 -28.36 15.09
N GLU A 19 -24.06 -27.14 15.44
CA GLU A 19 -22.96 -26.47 14.75
C GLU A 19 -21.67 -27.30 14.76
N GLN A 20 -21.37 -27.98 15.88
CA GLN A 20 -20.19 -28.84 15.98
C GLN A 20 -20.27 -30.02 14.99
N GLU A 21 -21.40 -30.73 14.95
CA GLU A 21 -21.62 -31.85 14.03
C GLU A 21 -21.58 -31.39 12.57
N PHE A 22 -22.14 -30.22 12.27
CA PHE A 22 -22.04 -29.59 10.95
C PHE A 22 -20.58 -29.34 10.54
N LEU A 23 -19.76 -28.75 11.43
CA LEU A 23 -18.36 -28.43 11.13
C LEU A 23 -17.50 -29.69 10.94
N GLU A 24 -17.72 -30.73 11.75
CA GLU A 24 -17.07 -32.03 11.60
C GLU A 24 -17.46 -32.71 10.29
N TRP A 25 -18.75 -32.70 9.94
CA TRP A 25 -19.25 -33.20 8.66
C TRP A 25 -18.67 -32.42 7.48
N TYR A 26 -18.68 -31.08 7.54
CA TYR A 26 -18.24 -30.19 6.46
C TYR A 26 -16.75 -30.33 6.14
N LYS A 27 -15.89 -30.48 7.17
CA LYS A 27 -14.44 -30.69 6.99
C LYS A 27 -14.09 -32.02 6.31
N ASN A 28 -14.95 -33.01 6.48
CA ASN A 28 -14.78 -34.35 5.91
C ASN A 28 -15.47 -34.52 4.55
N GLN A 29 -16.15 -33.49 4.04
CA GLN A 29 -16.67 -33.51 2.67
C GLN A 29 -15.51 -33.46 1.67
N GLU A 30 -15.65 -34.17 0.56
CA GLU A 30 -14.76 -33.95 -0.57
C GLU A 30 -14.76 -32.45 -0.91
N PRO A 31 -13.59 -31.80 -0.99
CA PRO A 31 -13.53 -30.39 -1.27
C PRO A 31 -14.29 -30.14 -2.57
N PRO A 32 -15.18 -29.14 -2.59
CA PRO A 32 -16.04 -28.94 -3.73
C PRO A 32 -15.21 -28.75 -4.99
N MET A 33 -15.65 -29.38 -6.07
CA MET A 33 -14.97 -29.45 -7.36
C MET A 33 -15.00 -28.12 -8.14
N TYR A 34 -15.06 -26.98 -7.44
CA TYR A 34 -14.93 -25.66 -8.03
C TYR A 34 -13.49 -25.18 -7.89
N GLN A 35 -13.00 -24.50 -8.93
CA GLN A 35 -11.67 -23.91 -8.92
C GLN A 35 -11.60 -22.82 -7.84
N LYS A 36 -10.42 -22.68 -7.21
CA LYS A 36 -10.15 -21.63 -6.21
C LYS A 36 -9.02 -20.75 -6.71
N PRO A 37 -9.06 -19.44 -6.47
CA PRO A 37 -7.92 -18.58 -6.75
C PRO A 37 -6.79 -18.83 -5.75
N SER A 38 -5.56 -18.57 -6.17
CA SER A 38 -4.51 -18.23 -5.21
C SER A 38 -4.73 -16.79 -4.71
N VAL A 39 -4.41 -16.54 -3.45
CA VAL A 39 -4.55 -15.22 -2.84
C VAL A 39 -3.17 -14.68 -2.46
N THR A 40 -2.93 -13.42 -2.83
CA THR A 40 -1.68 -12.69 -2.63
C THR A 40 -1.95 -11.34 -1.97
N VAL A 41 -0.87 -10.69 -1.54
CA VAL A 41 -0.88 -9.32 -1.03
C VAL A 41 0.21 -8.50 -1.71
N ASP A 42 -0.03 -7.20 -1.91
CA ASP A 42 0.95 -6.27 -2.49
C ASP A 42 0.97 -4.97 -1.67
N MET A 43 2.15 -4.44 -1.38
CA MET A 43 2.33 -3.24 -0.55
C MET A 43 2.81 -2.04 -1.36
N VAL A 44 2.03 -0.96 -1.37
CA VAL A 44 2.53 0.37 -1.76
C VAL A 44 3.09 1.06 -0.52
N LEU A 45 4.40 0.94 -0.32
CA LEU A 45 5.09 1.59 0.79
C LEU A 45 5.67 2.94 0.36
N LEU A 46 5.25 4.01 1.01
CA LEU A 46 5.69 5.38 0.74
C LEU A 46 6.52 5.96 1.88
N CYS A 47 7.57 6.69 1.53
CA CYS A 47 8.31 7.52 2.46
C CYS A 47 8.60 8.90 1.89
N TYR A 48 9.11 9.81 2.72
CA TYR A 48 9.55 11.12 2.30
C TYR A 48 10.95 11.43 2.83
N ASN A 49 11.85 11.76 1.89
CA ASN A 49 13.20 12.18 2.21
C ASN A 49 13.23 13.70 2.37
N LYS A 50 13.38 14.18 3.61
CA LYS A 50 13.37 15.62 3.95
C LYS A 50 14.56 16.38 3.36
N SER A 51 15.73 15.75 3.20
CA SER A 51 16.94 16.42 2.70
C SER A 51 16.91 16.64 1.19
N THR A 52 16.26 15.74 0.45
CA THR A 52 16.10 15.83 -1.02
C THR A 52 14.73 16.36 -1.44
N ASP A 53 13.79 16.54 -0.50
CA ASP A 53 12.41 16.98 -0.77
C ASP A 53 11.67 16.05 -1.75
N GLN A 54 11.82 14.73 -1.57
CA GLN A 54 11.25 13.71 -2.46
C GLN A 54 10.33 12.74 -1.72
N ILE A 55 9.15 12.50 -2.29
CA ILE A 55 8.34 11.31 -1.97
C ILE A 55 8.98 10.13 -2.70
N LYS A 56 9.07 8.98 -2.04
CA LYS A 56 9.58 7.75 -2.64
C LYS A 56 8.60 6.60 -2.44
N VAL A 57 8.59 5.66 -3.38
CA VAL A 57 7.87 4.39 -3.32
C VAL A 57 8.86 3.24 -3.37
N LEU A 58 8.62 2.20 -2.57
CA LEU A 58 9.47 1.02 -2.57
C LEU A 58 9.10 0.09 -3.72
N LEU A 59 10.10 -0.32 -4.51
CA LEU A 59 9.96 -1.38 -5.52
C LEU A 59 11.06 -2.41 -5.35
N ILE A 60 10.74 -3.66 -5.68
CA ILE A 60 11.67 -4.77 -5.78
C ILE A 60 11.84 -5.21 -7.23
N GLN A 61 13.04 -5.66 -7.60
CA GLN A 61 13.26 -6.26 -8.91
C GLN A 61 13.09 -7.78 -8.81
N ARG A 62 12.13 -8.33 -9.55
CA ARG A 62 11.79 -9.75 -9.48
C ARG A 62 12.94 -10.63 -9.99
N ARG A 63 13.35 -11.62 -9.20
CA ARG A 63 14.35 -12.63 -9.61
C ARG A 63 13.75 -13.75 -10.47
N GLY A 64 12.52 -14.15 -10.16
CA GLY A 64 11.82 -15.28 -10.79
C GLY A 64 10.87 -14.90 -11.93
N ASN A 65 10.45 -15.89 -12.70
CA ASN A 65 9.30 -15.76 -13.62
C ASN A 65 7.98 -15.87 -12.82
N PRO A 66 6.86 -15.31 -13.32
CA PRO A 66 6.74 -14.43 -14.48
C PRO A 66 7.33 -13.04 -14.21
N TYR A 67 7.51 -12.24 -15.28
CA TYR A 67 8.06 -10.88 -15.20
C TYR A 67 9.47 -10.79 -14.57
N ARG A 68 10.33 -11.77 -14.86
CA ARG A 68 11.73 -11.76 -14.41
C ARG A 68 12.39 -10.44 -14.82
N ASN A 69 13.17 -9.85 -13.91
CA ASN A 69 13.84 -8.56 -14.04
C ASN A 69 12.94 -7.32 -14.11
N SER A 70 11.61 -7.47 -14.14
CA SER A 70 10.70 -6.34 -14.01
C SER A 70 10.64 -5.83 -12.56
N TRP A 71 10.34 -4.56 -12.40
CA TRP A 71 10.10 -3.97 -11.07
C TRP A 71 8.68 -4.30 -10.60
N ALA A 72 8.51 -4.51 -9.30
CA ALA A 72 7.25 -4.90 -8.70
C ALA A 72 7.10 -4.23 -7.33
N LEU A 73 5.86 -4.17 -6.83
CA LEU A 73 5.61 -3.91 -5.42
C LEU A 73 6.08 -5.13 -4.63
N PRO A 74 6.57 -4.94 -3.40
CA PRO A 74 6.79 -6.05 -2.50
C PRO A 74 5.46 -6.71 -2.14
N GLY A 75 5.45 -8.04 -2.07
CA GLY A 75 4.24 -8.83 -1.93
C GLY A 75 4.44 -10.32 -2.20
N GLY A 76 3.48 -11.12 -1.73
CA GLY A 76 3.58 -12.58 -1.82
C GLY A 76 2.27 -13.28 -1.53
N PHE A 77 2.33 -14.61 -1.41
CA PHE A 77 1.16 -15.44 -1.14
C PHE A 77 0.77 -15.40 0.34
N ILE A 78 -0.52 -15.46 0.61
CA ILE A 78 -1.00 -15.65 1.98
C ILE A 78 -0.86 -17.11 2.39
N SER A 79 -0.49 -17.34 3.64
CA SER A 79 -0.45 -18.66 4.28
C SER A 79 -1.83 -19.01 4.86
N PRO A 80 -2.18 -20.31 5.02
CA PRO A 80 -3.51 -20.72 5.49
C PRO A 80 -3.91 -20.20 6.88
N ASN A 81 -2.95 -19.78 7.71
CA ASN A 81 -3.16 -19.40 9.10
C ASN A 81 -2.86 -17.91 9.38
N GLU A 82 -2.85 -17.06 8.35
CA GLU A 82 -2.60 -15.62 8.50
C GLU A 82 -3.68 -14.78 7.80
N SER A 83 -3.94 -13.58 8.33
CA SER A 83 -4.77 -12.60 7.63
C SER A 83 -3.98 -11.94 6.49
N THR A 84 -4.66 -11.23 5.58
CA THR A 84 -3.96 -10.43 4.55
C THR A 84 -3.14 -9.28 5.16
N GLY A 85 -3.56 -8.77 6.32
CA GLY A 85 -2.80 -7.75 7.06
C GLY A 85 -1.50 -8.32 7.65
N ASP A 86 -1.56 -9.50 8.27
CA ASP A 86 -0.37 -10.20 8.77
C ASP A 86 0.58 -10.57 7.63
N SER A 87 0.01 -11.11 6.53
CA SER A 87 0.77 -11.51 5.35
C SER A 87 1.56 -10.33 4.78
N VAL A 88 0.93 -9.16 4.60
CA VAL A 88 1.61 -8.03 3.96
C VAL A 88 2.73 -7.46 4.83
N ILE A 89 2.59 -7.52 6.15
CA ILE A 89 3.63 -7.12 7.11
C ILE A 89 4.81 -8.09 7.03
N ARG A 90 4.53 -9.41 7.00
CA ARG A 90 5.55 -10.46 6.86
C ARG A 90 6.32 -10.32 5.54
N GLU A 91 5.60 -10.28 4.41
CA GLU A 91 6.18 -10.17 3.07
C GLU A 91 7.04 -8.91 2.92
N THR A 92 6.55 -7.75 3.41
CA THR A 92 7.33 -6.49 3.38
C THR A 92 8.66 -6.64 4.13
N LYS A 93 8.65 -7.30 5.29
CA LYS A 93 9.87 -7.52 6.07
C LYS A 93 10.82 -8.50 5.37
N GLU A 94 10.30 -9.59 4.83
CA GLU A 94 11.08 -10.64 4.17
C GLU A 94 11.77 -10.11 2.90
N GLU A 95 11.05 -9.37 2.06
CA GLU A 95 11.58 -8.92 0.76
C GLU A 95 12.44 -7.65 0.85
N THR A 96 12.24 -6.83 1.88
CA THR A 96 12.84 -5.48 1.92
C THR A 96 13.54 -5.13 3.23
N GLY A 97 13.45 -5.99 4.25
CA GLY A 97 13.99 -5.75 5.59
C GLY A 97 13.25 -4.68 6.41
N VAL A 98 12.18 -4.09 5.86
CA VAL A 98 11.47 -2.98 6.51
C VAL A 98 10.45 -3.52 7.50
N THR A 99 10.52 -3.03 8.74
CA THR A 99 9.56 -3.42 9.79
C THR A 99 8.44 -2.39 9.87
N ILE A 100 7.21 -2.86 9.65
CA ILE A 100 5.96 -2.12 9.80
C ILE A 100 5.03 -2.87 10.75
N SER A 101 3.96 -2.22 11.18
CA SER A 101 2.91 -2.80 12.02
C SER A 101 1.53 -2.55 11.41
N GLU A 102 0.49 -3.16 11.98
CA GLU A 102 -0.90 -2.87 11.63
C GLU A 102 -1.23 -1.37 11.77
N LYS A 103 -0.54 -0.67 12.67
CA LYS A 103 -0.65 0.77 12.84
C LYS A 103 0.02 1.56 11.70
N ASN A 104 0.52 0.95 10.65
CA ASN A 104 1.12 1.66 9.52
C ASN A 104 0.38 1.41 8.21
N ILE A 105 -0.52 0.42 8.17
CA ILE A 105 -1.13 -0.06 6.94
C ILE A 105 -2.60 0.35 6.82
N GLU A 106 -3.04 0.67 5.61
CA GLU A 106 -4.44 0.82 5.20
C GLU A 106 -4.69 -0.17 4.05
N GLN A 107 -5.75 -0.98 4.14
CA GLN A 107 -6.15 -1.81 3.00
C GLN A 107 -6.62 -0.90 1.84
N LEU A 108 -5.98 -1.05 0.69
CA LEU A 108 -6.21 -0.18 -0.46
C LEU A 108 -7.35 -0.70 -1.33
N HIS A 109 -7.18 -1.88 -1.92
CA HIS A 109 -8.14 -2.48 -2.86
C HIS A 109 -7.81 -3.95 -3.13
N THR A 110 -8.82 -4.74 -3.50
CA THR A 110 -8.64 -6.11 -3.99
C THR A 110 -8.65 -6.09 -5.52
N PHE A 111 -7.61 -6.61 -6.15
CA PHE A 111 -7.51 -6.76 -7.59
C PHE A 111 -7.72 -8.22 -7.98
N SER A 112 -8.75 -8.46 -8.80
CA SER A 112 -9.24 -9.79 -9.15
C SER A 112 -9.52 -9.96 -10.64
N THR A 113 -9.01 -9.06 -11.48
CA THR A 113 -9.15 -9.15 -12.94
C THR A 113 -8.63 -10.50 -13.42
N PRO A 114 -9.43 -11.30 -14.17
CA PRO A 114 -8.93 -12.51 -14.81
C PRO A 114 -7.66 -12.23 -15.60
N ASP A 115 -6.73 -13.19 -15.61
CA ASP A 115 -5.44 -13.10 -16.31
C ASP A 115 -4.49 -11.98 -15.84
N ARG A 116 -4.76 -11.33 -14.69
CA ARG A 116 -3.81 -10.37 -14.09
C ARG A 116 -2.44 -11.01 -13.79
N ASP A 117 -2.45 -12.30 -13.51
CA ASP A 117 -1.27 -13.12 -13.29
C ASP A 117 -1.25 -14.28 -14.30
N PRO A 118 -0.19 -14.43 -15.12
CA PRO A 118 -0.12 -15.49 -16.12
C PRO A 118 0.04 -16.90 -15.51
N ARG A 119 0.24 -17.03 -14.20
CA ARG A 119 0.28 -18.33 -13.50
C ARG A 119 -1.10 -18.96 -13.35
N GLY A 120 -2.18 -18.19 -13.47
CA GLY A 120 -3.55 -18.67 -13.37
C GLY A 120 -4.46 -17.69 -12.61
N TRP A 121 -5.48 -18.23 -11.93
CA TRP A 121 -6.43 -17.40 -11.18
C TRP A 121 -5.79 -16.91 -9.87
N VAL A 122 -5.30 -15.67 -9.87
CA VAL A 122 -4.69 -15.03 -8.69
C VAL A 122 -5.42 -13.75 -8.35
N ILE A 123 -5.80 -13.59 -7.08
CA ILE A 123 -6.36 -12.36 -6.51
C ILE A 123 -5.30 -11.75 -5.59
N THR A 124 -5.12 -10.43 -5.64
CA THR A 124 -4.28 -9.72 -4.65
C THR A 124 -5.10 -8.76 -3.81
N VAL A 125 -4.81 -8.69 -2.51
CA VAL A 125 -5.29 -7.63 -1.61
C VAL A 125 -4.15 -6.65 -1.39
N SER A 126 -4.27 -5.47 -1.97
CA SER A 126 -3.24 -4.43 -1.88
C SER A 126 -3.40 -3.58 -0.63
N TYR A 127 -2.26 -3.13 -0.09
CA TYR A 127 -2.17 -2.23 1.06
C TYR A 127 -1.37 -0.98 0.72
N LEU A 128 -1.61 0.07 1.50
CA LEU A 128 -0.88 1.33 1.48
C LEU A 128 -0.28 1.56 2.86
N ALA A 129 0.98 1.97 2.92
CA ALA A 129 1.63 2.34 4.17
C ALA A 129 2.52 3.57 4.02
N PHE A 130 2.58 4.37 5.08
CA PHE A 130 3.40 5.57 5.17
C PHE A 130 4.43 5.39 6.28
N ILE A 131 5.71 5.51 5.94
CA ILE A 131 6.81 5.38 6.90
C ILE A 131 7.84 6.48 6.72
N GLY A 132 8.70 6.66 7.72
CA GLY A 132 9.98 7.35 7.51
C GLY A 132 10.86 6.58 6.53
N GLU A 133 11.85 7.24 5.92
CA GLU A 133 12.77 6.57 5.01
C GLU A 133 13.64 5.56 5.77
N ALA A 134 13.44 4.27 5.46
CA ALA A 134 14.13 3.15 6.09
C ALA A 134 15.30 2.65 5.24
N ILE A 135 16.31 2.06 5.90
CA ILE A 135 17.38 1.31 5.23
C ILE A 135 16.77 0.01 4.69
N LEU A 136 17.08 -0.31 3.43
CA LEU A 136 16.56 -1.50 2.75
C LEU A 136 17.59 -2.63 2.78
N SER A 137 17.10 -3.87 2.86
CA SER A 137 17.86 -5.09 2.61
C SER A 137 17.03 -6.01 1.72
N ALA A 138 17.52 -6.37 0.54
CA ALA A 138 16.78 -7.26 -0.35
C ALA A 138 16.70 -8.69 0.22
N GLY A 139 15.51 -9.29 0.18
CA GLY A 139 15.28 -10.70 0.51
C GLY A 139 15.61 -11.67 -0.62
N ASP A 140 15.47 -12.98 -0.37
CA ASP A 140 15.92 -14.05 -1.27
C ASP A 140 15.28 -14.03 -2.68
N ASP A 141 14.02 -13.60 -2.77
CA ASP A 141 13.22 -13.56 -3.99
C ASP A 141 13.35 -12.24 -4.79
N ALA A 142 14.01 -11.24 -4.21
CA ALA A 142 14.30 -9.96 -4.83
C ALA A 142 15.77 -9.89 -5.26
N ASN A 143 16.03 -9.56 -6.53
CA ASN A 143 17.39 -9.24 -6.96
C ASN A 143 17.88 -7.96 -6.26
N GLN A 144 16.97 -6.99 -6.09
CA GLN A 144 17.24 -5.67 -5.55
C GLN A 144 15.95 -5.08 -4.93
N ALA A 145 16.09 -4.31 -3.86
CA ALA A 145 15.04 -3.46 -3.32
C ALA A 145 15.53 -2.01 -3.37
N ARG A 146 14.73 -1.09 -3.92
CA ARG A 146 15.11 0.32 -4.05
C ARG A 146 13.95 1.25 -3.77
N TRP A 147 14.28 2.39 -3.17
CA TRP A 147 13.39 3.55 -3.15
C TRP A 147 13.42 4.24 -4.51
N PHE A 148 12.24 4.38 -5.12
CA PHE A 148 12.03 5.14 -6.35
C PHE A 148 11.44 6.49 -6.02
N SER A 149 12.06 7.57 -6.48
CA SER A 149 11.48 8.91 -6.38
C SER A 149 10.19 8.97 -7.19
N LEU A 150 9.11 9.40 -6.54
CA LEU A 150 7.75 9.44 -7.06
C LEU A 150 7.35 10.90 -7.28
N GLU A 151 7.24 11.31 -8.54
CA GLU A 151 6.98 12.69 -8.93
C GLU A 151 5.79 12.79 -9.88
N ARG A 152 4.81 13.64 -9.54
CA ARG A 152 3.70 13.95 -10.44
C ARG A 152 4.08 15.06 -11.40
N LYS A 153 3.95 14.80 -12.71
CA LYS A 153 4.06 15.81 -13.79
C LYS A 153 2.78 15.80 -14.60
N ASN A 154 1.96 16.83 -14.45
CA ASN A 154 0.63 16.90 -15.08
C ASN A 154 -0.22 15.68 -14.73
N ASN A 155 -0.55 14.86 -15.74
CA ASN A 155 -1.32 13.65 -15.63
C ASN A 155 -0.47 12.38 -15.56
N ARG A 156 0.84 12.51 -15.31
CA ARG A 156 1.78 11.39 -15.28
C ARG A 156 2.46 11.28 -13.93
N LEU A 157 2.73 10.05 -13.53
CA LEU A 157 3.53 9.72 -12.37
C LEU A 157 4.87 9.15 -12.85
N HIS A 158 5.96 9.77 -12.44
CA HIS A 158 7.32 9.36 -12.77
C HIS A 158 7.92 8.67 -11.54
N LEU A 159 8.33 7.41 -11.71
CA LEU A 159 9.07 6.64 -10.71
C LEU A 159 10.49 6.47 -11.22
N THR A 160 11.47 6.96 -10.48
CA THR A 160 12.88 6.97 -10.93
C THR A 160 13.84 6.48 -9.86
N SER A 161 14.81 5.65 -10.25
CA SER A 161 15.89 5.19 -9.36
C SER A 161 17.11 4.79 -10.19
N GLY A 162 18.20 5.56 -10.10
CA GLY A 162 19.35 5.42 -11.02
C GLY A 162 18.91 5.65 -12.47
N ASP A 163 19.23 4.71 -13.35
CA ASP A 163 18.88 4.79 -14.77
C ASP A 163 17.44 4.32 -15.07
N THR A 164 16.78 3.65 -14.11
CA THR A 164 15.42 3.13 -14.30
C THR A 164 14.39 4.27 -14.23
N LYS A 165 13.50 4.33 -15.22
CA LYS A 165 12.42 5.31 -15.34
C LYS A 165 11.11 4.68 -15.79
N ILE A 166 10.20 4.54 -14.83
CA ILE A 166 8.83 4.09 -15.07
C ILE A 166 7.90 5.30 -15.12
N ILE A 167 7.03 5.37 -16.13
CA ILE A 167 6.09 6.48 -16.31
C ILE A 167 4.67 5.92 -16.39
N LEU A 168 3.79 6.34 -15.50
CA LEU A 168 2.40 5.88 -15.44
C LEU A 168 1.45 7.03 -15.78
N ASP A 169 0.46 6.78 -16.64
CA ASP A 169 -0.61 7.75 -16.89
C ASP A 169 -1.72 7.61 -15.84
N LEU A 170 -2.01 8.69 -15.10
CA LEU A 170 -2.98 8.68 -14.01
C LEU A 170 -4.43 8.48 -14.48
N LYS A 171 -4.75 8.71 -15.76
CA LYS A 171 -6.09 8.55 -16.34
C LYS A 171 -6.26 7.20 -17.03
N THR A 172 -5.35 6.85 -17.93
CA THR A 172 -5.47 5.63 -18.75
C THR A 172 -4.87 4.40 -18.06
N GLN A 173 -4.12 4.60 -16.99
CA GLN A 173 -3.37 3.56 -16.28
C GLN A 173 -2.29 2.86 -17.11
N ALA A 174 -1.98 3.40 -18.29
CA ALA A 174 -0.94 2.88 -19.16
C ALA A 174 0.46 3.14 -18.58
N SER A 175 1.35 2.17 -18.74
CA SER A 175 2.79 2.35 -18.58
C SER A 175 3.36 2.91 -19.89
N LEU A 176 4.03 4.06 -19.83
CA LEU A 176 4.52 4.83 -20.98
C LEU A 176 6.06 4.84 -21.10
N GLY A 177 6.77 4.23 -20.15
CA GLY A 177 8.24 4.14 -20.15
C GLY A 177 8.76 2.82 -20.73
N GLU A 178 10.07 2.76 -21.00
CA GLU A 178 10.76 1.52 -21.41
C GLU A 178 10.81 0.52 -20.24
N ASP A 179 11.05 1.01 -19.02
CA ASP A 179 10.93 0.21 -17.82
C ASP A 179 9.45 0.02 -17.45
N THR A 180 9.04 -1.23 -17.28
CA THR A 180 7.67 -1.61 -16.94
C THR A 180 7.60 -2.23 -15.55
N LEU A 181 6.43 -2.08 -14.94
CA LEU A 181 6.06 -2.82 -13.73
C LEU A 181 5.52 -4.20 -14.09
N ALA A 182 5.76 -5.18 -13.22
CA ALA A 182 5.19 -6.51 -13.31
C ALA A 182 3.67 -6.49 -13.09
N PHE A 183 2.98 -7.47 -13.68
CA PHE A 183 1.54 -7.69 -13.51
C PHE A 183 0.72 -6.42 -13.78
N ASP A 184 -0.26 -6.12 -12.91
CA ASP A 184 -1.08 -4.91 -12.90
C ASP A 184 -0.60 -3.88 -11.87
N HIS A 185 0.67 -3.94 -11.43
CA HIS A 185 1.18 -3.08 -10.34
C HIS A 185 1.15 -1.59 -10.68
N SER A 186 1.16 -1.22 -11.96
CA SER A 186 0.89 0.16 -12.39
C SER A 186 -0.48 0.64 -11.89
N GLN A 187 -1.52 -0.20 -12.02
CA GLN A 187 -2.87 0.11 -11.57
C GLN A 187 -2.93 0.22 -10.05
N ILE A 188 -2.21 -0.65 -9.32
CA ILE A 188 -2.13 -0.63 -7.86
C ILE A 188 -1.51 0.69 -7.37
N ILE A 189 -0.38 1.11 -7.95
CA ILE A 189 0.29 2.37 -7.59
C ILE A 189 -0.58 3.58 -7.93
N ILE A 190 -1.24 3.60 -9.09
CA ILE A 190 -2.15 4.69 -9.48
C ILE A 190 -3.34 4.74 -8.52
N LYS A 191 -3.90 3.59 -8.12
CA LYS A 191 -4.99 3.50 -7.13
C LYS A 191 -4.55 4.10 -5.80
N ALA A 192 -3.35 3.77 -5.32
CA ALA A 192 -2.77 4.32 -4.09
C ALA A 192 -2.58 5.84 -4.18
N PHE A 193 -2.00 6.31 -5.29
CA PHE A 193 -1.79 7.73 -5.52
C PHE A 193 -3.10 8.52 -5.51
N ASN A 194 -4.11 8.04 -6.23
CA ASN A 194 -5.42 8.66 -6.29
C ASN A 194 -6.16 8.58 -4.94
N ARG A 195 -6.02 7.49 -4.18
CA ARG A 195 -6.55 7.36 -2.81
C ARG A 195 -6.00 8.48 -1.92
N ILE A 196 -4.69 8.73 -1.98
CA ILE A 196 -4.03 9.78 -1.21
C ILE A 196 -4.56 11.15 -1.60
N VAL A 197 -4.57 11.47 -2.91
CA VAL A 197 -5.05 12.77 -3.41
C VAL A 197 -6.50 13.04 -2.96
N ASN A 198 -7.35 12.01 -2.99
CA ASN A 198 -8.75 12.14 -2.62
C ASN A 198 -8.97 12.28 -1.10
N LYS A 199 -8.12 11.64 -0.28
CA LYS A 199 -8.24 11.67 1.18
C LYS A 199 -7.51 12.81 1.87
N MET A 200 -6.33 13.23 1.37
CA MET A 200 -5.37 14.03 2.15
C MET A 200 -5.92 15.35 2.70
N ASN A 201 -6.93 15.96 2.07
CA ASN A 201 -7.55 17.19 2.57
C ASN A 201 -8.43 16.99 3.83
N HIS A 202 -8.99 15.80 4.03
CA HIS A 202 -9.93 15.50 5.13
C HIS A 202 -9.45 14.36 6.04
N GLU A 203 -8.44 13.59 5.60
CA GLU A 203 -7.81 12.50 6.33
C GLU A 203 -6.31 12.47 5.95
N PRO A 204 -5.48 13.38 6.51
CA PRO A 204 -4.09 13.60 6.08
C PRO A 204 -3.09 12.53 6.59
N GLN A 205 -3.48 11.25 6.59
CA GLN A 205 -2.62 10.15 7.04
C GLN A 205 -1.29 10.08 6.27
N VAL A 206 -1.28 10.55 5.02
CA VAL A 206 -0.06 10.69 4.21
C VAL A 206 1.06 11.47 4.91
N LEU A 207 0.74 12.37 5.86
CA LEU A 207 1.77 13.11 6.59
C LEU A 207 2.61 12.25 7.55
N GLN A 208 2.23 10.98 7.78
CA GLN A 208 3.07 10.00 8.47
C GLN A 208 4.43 9.78 7.77
N VAL A 209 4.54 10.04 6.46
CA VAL A 209 5.83 10.00 5.74
C VAL A 209 6.86 11.00 6.29
N LEU A 210 6.41 12.02 7.04
CA LEU A 210 7.28 13.01 7.68
C LEU A 210 7.81 12.56 9.04
N GLY A 211 7.44 11.36 9.51
CA GLY A 211 7.77 10.85 10.84
C GLY A 211 6.92 11.48 11.95
N ASP A 212 7.38 11.31 13.19
CA ASP A 212 6.58 11.63 14.38
C ASP A 212 6.25 13.12 14.52
N THR A 213 7.09 14.02 14.00
CA THR A 213 6.87 15.46 14.08
C THR A 213 7.22 16.17 12.78
N PHE A 214 6.43 17.20 12.45
CA PHE A 214 6.64 18.01 11.26
C PHE A 214 6.14 19.45 11.40
N THR A 215 6.64 20.32 10.55
CA THR A 215 6.17 21.71 10.40
C THR A 215 5.07 21.81 9.35
N ILE A 216 4.29 22.90 9.37
CA ILE A 216 3.30 23.19 8.31
C ILE A 216 3.96 23.30 6.93
N THR A 217 5.18 23.82 6.85
CA THR A 217 5.93 23.90 5.59
C THR A 217 6.29 22.52 5.05
N GLU A 218 6.74 21.59 5.90
CA GLU A 218 6.98 20.20 5.52
C GLU A 218 5.68 19.52 5.03
N ALA A 219 4.56 19.75 5.71
CA ALA A 219 3.25 19.25 5.27
C ALA A 219 2.81 19.82 3.90
N ARG A 220 3.00 21.13 3.67
CA ARG A 220 2.73 21.78 2.38
C ARG A 220 3.55 21.15 1.25
N LYS A 221 4.82 20.87 1.51
CA LYS A 221 5.71 20.22 0.55
C LYS A 221 5.20 18.84 0.15
N VAL A 222 4.78 18.02 1.12
CA VAL A 222 4.17 16.71 0.83
C VAL A 222 2.93 16.85 -0.05
N PHE A 223 1.99 17.72 0.33
CA PHE A 223 0.78 17.97 -0.47
C PHE A 223 1.12 18.44 -1.88
N ALA A 224 2.10 19.33 -2.02
CA ALA A 224 2.55 19.84 -3.31
C ALA A 224 3.04 18.72 -4.24
N LYS A 225 3.73 17.69 -3.72
CA LYS A 225 4.16 16.53 -4.52
C LYS A 225 2.98 15.72 -5.08
N PHE A 226 1.92 15.54 -4.30
CA PHE A 226 0.70 14.84 -4.76
C PHE A 226 -0.16 15.70 -5.70
N LEU A 227 -0.19 17.01 -5.48
CA LEU A 227 -0.89 17.96 -6.35
C LEU A 227 -0.14 18.23 -7.67
N GLY A 228 1.17 18.01 -7.70
CA GLY A 228 2.01 18.32 -8.87
C GLY A 228 2.23 19.82 -9.06
N VAL A 229 2.35 20.57 -7.96
CA VAL A 229 2.53 22.02 -7.95
C VAL A 229 3.76 22.41 -7.12
N ASP A 230 4.23 23.64 -7.26
CA ASP A 230 5.20 24.21 -6.33
C ASP A 230 4.53 24.44 -4.95
N TYR A 231 5.20 24.07 -3.85
CA TYR A 231 4.66 24.27 -2.51
C TYR A 231 4.46 25.76 -2.15
N HIS A 232 5.18 26.67 -2.82
CA HIS A 232 4.99 28.11 -2.70
C HIS A 232 3.64 28.56 -3.25
N ALA A 233 3.04 27.83 -4.19
CA ALA A 233 1.70 28.12 -4.71
C ALA A 233 0.57 27.77 -3.71
N ILE A 234 0.87 26.99 -2.68
CA ILE A 234 -0.08 26.64 -1.60
C ILE A 234 0.04 27.69 -0.50
N ASP A 235 -0.96 28.56 -0.33
CA ASP A 235 -0.93 29.59 0.74
C ASP A 235 -0.75 28.96 2.13
N HIS A 236 0.23 29.47 2.88
CA HIS A 236 0.60 28.90 4.18
C HIS A 236 -0.53 29.03 5.22
N SER A 237 -1.19 30.19 5.26
CA SER A 237 -2.17 30.50 6.30
C SER A 237 -3.46 29.70 6.11
N ASN A 238 -3.97 29.65 4.88
CA ASN A 238 -5.17 28.88 4.53
C ASN A 238 -4.92 27.38 4.68
N PHE A 239 -3.77 26.88 4.24
CA PHE A 239 -3.39 25.47 4.42
C PHE A 239 -3.28 25.08 5.90
N LYS A 240 -2.67 25.94 6.73
CA LYS A 240 -2.63 25.70 8.18
C LYS A 240 -4.04 25.63 8.76
N LYS A 241 -4.92 26.57 8.40
CA LYS A 241 -6.31 26.61 8.86
C LYS A 241 -7.08 25.34 8.47
N SER A 242 -6.89 24.83 7.25
CA SER A 242 -7.57 23.60 6.80
C SER A 242 -7.09 22.34 7.52
N LEU A 243 -5.81 22.31 7.94
CA LEU A 243 -5.25 21.13 8.61
C LEU A 243 -5.33 21.15 10.14
N ILE A 244 -5.49 22.30 10.79
CA ILE A 244 -5.33 22.42 12.25
C ILE A 244 -6.25 21.49 13.06
N GLY A 245 -7.42 21.13 12.50
CA GLY A 245 -8.33 20.15 13.11
C GLY A 245 -7.71 18.76 13.28
N PHE A 246 -6.77 18.39 12.41
CA PHE A 246 -6.09 17.08 12.40
C PHE A 246 -4.78 17.05 13.18
N LEU A 247 -4.28 18.21 13.62
CA LEU A 247 -2.94 18.37 14.15
C LEU A 247 -2.94 18.68 15.65
N LYS A 248 -1.94 18.16 16.36
CA LYS A 248 -1.59 18.54 17.73
C LYS A 248 -0.26 19.30 17.69
N GLU A 249 -0.22 20.51 18.24
CA GLU A 249 1.03 21.25 18.42
C GLU A 249 1.83 20.62 19.56
N VAL A 250 3.12 20.34 19.36
CA VAL A 250 3.95 19.58 20.31
C VAL A 250 5.28 20.25 20.66
N GLY A 251 5.59 21.40 20.07
CA GLY A 251 6.79 22.15 20.39
C GLY A 251 7.21 23.07 19.25
N GLU A 252 8.49 23.46 19.29
CA GLU A 252 9.09 24.34 18.29
C GLU A 252 10.47 23.81 17.91
N ARG A 253 10.83 23.96 16.62
CA ARG A 253 12.18 23.73 16.12
C ARG A 253 12.90 25.08 16.02
N PRO A 254 14.06 25.26 16.68
CA PRO A 254 14.87 26.45 16.52
C PRO A 254 15.20 26.65 15.04
N ALA A 255 15.02 27.87 14.56
CA ALA A 255 15.45 28.26 13.22
C ALA A 255 16.87 28.81 13.31
N SER A 256 17.73 28.48 12.33
CA SER A 256 19.04 29.13 12.19
C SER A 256 18.91 30.62 11.86
N ILE A 257 17.82 31.02 11.19
CA ILE A 257 17.46 32.42 10.91
C ILE A 257 15.93 32.58 11.03
N GLY A 258 15.46 33.58 11.77
CA GLY A 258 14.04 33.92 11.89
C GLY A 258 13.34 33.33 13.11
N ARG A 259 12.00 33.36 13.12
CA ARG A 259 11.20 32.82 14.22
C ARG A 259 11.25 31.28 14.23
N PRO A 260 11.28 30.64 15.41
CA PRO A 260 11.15 29.18 15.52
C PRO A 260 9.91 28.66 14.79
N SER A 261 10.05 27.49 14.17
CA SER A 261 8.94 26.84 13.48
C SER A 261 8.21 25.90 14.42
N LYS A 262 6.88 26.06 14.52
CA LYS A 262 6.03 25.16 15.32
C LYS A 262 6.05 23.74 14.74
N LEU A 263 6.13 22.76 15.64
CA LEU A 263 6.07 21.33 15.35
C LEU A 263 4.70 20.78 15.69
N TYR A 264 4.23 19.89 14.82
CA TYR A 264 2.93 19.25 14.88
C TYR A 264 3.06 17.74 14.76
N GLN A 265 2.08 17.02 15.31
CA GLN A 265 1.83 15.60 15.07
C GLN A 265 0.39 15.41 14.57
N LEU A 266 0.14 14.32 13.85
CA LEU A 266 -1.24 13.89 13.58
C LEU A 266 -1.90 13.43 14.90
N LYS A 267 -3.17 13.76 15.11
CA LYS A 267 -3.96 13.18 16.21
C LYS A 267 -4.22 11.69 15.91
N GLU A 268 -4.28 10.86 16.95
CA GLU A 268 -4.44 9.40 16.78
C GLU A 268 -5.84 8.96 16.28
N ASN A 269 -6.86 9.80 16.43
CA ASN A 269 -8.27 9.43 16.27
C ASN A 269 -8.82 9.42 14.82
N PHE A 270 -8.04 9.02 13.81
CA PHE A 270 -8.51 8.98 12.41
C PHE A 270 -8.73 7.57 11.84
N ARG A 271 -8.57 6.52 12.65
CA ARG A 271 -8.68 5.12 12.19
C ARG A 271 -10.02 4.45 12.48
N GLU A 272 -10.85 5.07 13.29
CA GLU A 272 -12.15 4.53 13.71
C GLU A 272 -13.29 5.29 13.06
N LYS A 273 -13.46 5.16 11.74
CA LYS A 273 -14.76 5.37 11.07
C LYS A 273 -14.88 4.48 9.85
#